data_AF-A0A5C3N767-F1
#
_entry.id   AF-A0A5C3N767-F1
#
_cell.length_a   1.000
_cell.length_b   1.000
_cell.length_c   1.000
_cell.angle_alpha   90.00
_cell.angle_beta   90.00
_cell.angle_gamma   90.00
#
_symmetry.space_group_name_H-M   'P 1'
#
loop_
_entity.id
_entity.type
_entity.pdbx_description
1 polymer ?
#
loop_
_entity_poly.entity_id
_entity_poly.type
_entity_poly.pdbx_seq_one_letter_code
_entity_poly.pdbx_strand_id
1 'polypeptide(L)'
;MASNGVASLTNYVAYIPAGGVGRPRIGHLDLDSNEITPLAYPSGAPISTLYEVVEAQGVSFIQSGDPIPLSSAKLLPPISGRDVLAVGKNYSDHAKEFNASGYDASDKVDMPSHPVIFTKRATSIIAHGEEIYPHPEFTQTLDYEGEIGVIVGKAGFRIQQKDAWDHVWGYTIINDVTARERQRDHKQFTIGKSADTFCPMGPIAVPASQLQGQLRVQTYVNGEKRQDGTTDDFIFSIPVLIETLSGGQTLQPGDVIATGTPAGVGFGLSPPTFLKPGDVVEVSVTGLGKLTNKVASPDSKNYTVERVANTSSAPIYNLDVTLGGVGLTTLNNKKLFVKEVGNGSSPIVFIHGLGGTNEFYAPLIKVLDLASSHKLYLADLEGHGLSPTSALSAISIETYAADVLALINHFGLQSPTIVAHSMGCYIAEYVATHNPSAVSKLILLGPPPPALADAGRQGSHARAATVRKGGMIAVADTVVGGGTSAKTQSSNPLGVSVARLSLLSQDPEGYAKGCTALATAPVVDPSKIKAQTLIITGTEDKVSPPEMARKLAGSIAGGGRTEVLADVGHWHIYEDPEGVAKYVKSFL
;
A
#
# COMPACT_ATOMS: atom_id res chain seq x y z
N MET A 1 29.54 -5.45 -39.79
CA MET A 1 29.19 -6.27 -38.60
C MET A 1 27.87 -5.72 -38.09
N ALA A 2 26.82 -6.53 -38.14
CA ALA A 2 25.49 -6.16 -37.65
C ALA A 2 25.60 -5.86 -36.16
N SER A 3 25.21 -4.65 -35.76
CA SER A 3 24.92 -4.36 -34.36
C SER A 3 23.71 -5.22 -33.99
N ASN A 4 23.90 -6.22 -33.12
CA ASN A 4 22.80 -6.91 -32.47
C ASN A 4 21.92 -5.84 -31.82
N GLY A 5 20.77 -5.54 -32.43
CA GLY A 5 19.85 -4.52 -31.97
C GLY A 5 19.29 -4.96 -30.63
N VAL A 6 19.63 -4.23 -29.57
CA VAL A 6 18.91 -4.35 -28.30
C VAL A 6 17.47 -3.96 -28.62
N ALA A 7 16.53 -4.89 -28.46
CA ALA A 7 15.11 -4.61 -28.64
C ALA A 7 14.73 -3.40 -27.76
N SER A 8 14.02 -2.43 -28.33
CA SER A 8 13.59 -1.25 -27.57
C SER A 8 12.53 -1.67 -26.55
N LEU A 9 12.89 -1.59 -25.26
CA LEU A 9 12.02 -1.96 -24.14
C LEU A 9 10.95 -0.88 -23.87
N THR A 10 10.07 -0.65 -24.84
CA THR A 10 9.17 0.53 -24.90
C THR A 10 7.68 0.22 -24.82
N ASN A 11 7.28 -1.05 -24.86
CA ASN A 11 5.91 -1.51 -24.58
C ASN A 11 5.66 -1.54 -23.08
N TYR A 12 5.45 -0.38 -22.45
CA TYR A 12 5.34 -0.29 -21.00
C TYR A 12 4.03 -0.90 -20.51
N VAL A 13 4.14 -1.91 -19.65
CA VAL A 13 3.01 -2.58 -18.99
C VAL A 13 3.07 -2.34 -17.48
N ALA A 14 1.94 -1.96 -16.87
CA ALA A 14 1.80 -1.87 -15.43
C ALA A 14 1.26 -3.20 -14.88
N TYR A 15 1.90 -3.74 -13.85
CA TYR A 15 1.53 -5.06 -13.32
C TYR A 15 1.90 -5.25 -11.85
N ILE A 16 1.30 -6.25 -11.21
CA ILE A 16 1.73 -6.79 -9.91
C ILE A 16 2.25 -8.21 -10.16
N PRO A 17 3.54 -8.49 -9.89
CA PRO A 17 4.09 -9.84 -10.02
C PRO A 17 3.41 -10.81 -9.04
N ALA A 18 3.03 -12.01 -9.50
CA ALA A 18 2.56 -13.07 -8.60
C ALA A 18 3.71 -13.57 -7.70
N GLY A 19 3.39 -13.91 -6.45
CA GLY A 19 4.39 -14.41 -5.48
C GLY A 19 5.43 -13.39 -5.02
N GLY A 20 5.37 -12.14 -5.49
CA GLY A 20 6.26 -11.05 -5.08
C GLY A 20 5.71 -10.22 -3.91
N VAL A 21 6.29 -9.04 -3.69
CA VAL A 21 5.94 -8.09 -2.61
C VAL A 21 4.55 -7.45 -2.73
N GLY A 22 3.72 -7.88 -3.69
CA GLY A 22 2.37 -7.33 -3.93
C GLY A 22 2.34 -5.86 -4.39
N ARG A 23 3.49 -5.30 -4.79
CA ARG A 23 3.60 -3.90 -5.24
C ARG A 23 3.48 -3.78 -6.77
N PRO A 24 2.86 -2.71 -7.27
CA PRO A 24 2.92 -2.35 -8.68
C PRO A 24 4.36 -2.22 -9.20
N ARG A 25 4.54 -2.60 -10.46
CA ARG A 25 5.79 -2.49 -11.23
C ARG A 25 5.48 -2.06 -12.65
N ILE A 26 6.48 -1.49 -13.31
CA ILE A 26 6.50 -1.33 -14.76
C ILE A 26 7.48 -2.33 -15.39
N GLY A 27 7.02 -2.95 -16.47
CA GLY A 27 7.82 -3.83 -17.31
C GLY A 27 7.68 -3.47 -18.78
N HIS A 28 8.42 -4.18 -19.63
CA HIS A 28 8.21 -4.24 -21.07
C HIS A 28 7.43 -5.51 -21.40
N LEU A 29 6.26 -5.39 -22.04
CA LEU A 29 5.51 -6.53 -22.57
C LEU A 29 5.93 -6.82 -24.01
N ASP A 30 6.52 -7.99 -24.20
CA ASP A 30 6.66 -8.56 -25.54
C ASP A 30 5.31 -9.15 -25.96
N LEU A 31 4.71 -8.56 -27.00
CA LEU A 31 3.38 -8.93 -27.47
C LEU A 31 3.36 -10.28 -28.22
N ASP A 32 4.52 -10.73 -28.71
CA ASP A 32 4.64 -11.99 -29.44
C ASP A 32 4.84 -13.16 -28.46
N SER A 33 5.74 -13.01 -27.49
CA SER A 33 6.01 -14.05 -26.49
C SER A 33 5.03 -14.06 -25.31
N ASN A 34 4.30 -12.96 -25.08
CA ASN A 34 3.50 -12.72 -23.87
C ASN A 34 4.33 -12.82 -22.59
N GLU A 35 5.53 -12.25 -22.62
CA GLU A 35 6.42 -12.14 -21.46
C GLU A 35 6.60 -10.68 -21.04
N ILE A 36 6.66 -10.46 -19.72
CA ILE A 36 6.96 -9.18 -19.12
C ILE A 36 8.42 -9.18 -18.69
N THR A 37 9.23 -8.33 -19.30
CA THR A 37 10.59 -8.03 -18.83
C THR A 37 10.50 -6.93 -17.78
N PRO A 38 10.82 -7.17 -16.49
CA PRO A 38 10.74 -6.13 -15.48
C PRO A 38 11.75 -5.00 -15.75
N LEU A 39 11.37 -3.75 -15.49
CA LEU A 39 12.21 -2.58 -15.74
C LEU A 39 12.64 -1.88 -14.45
N ALA A 40 13.83 -1.31 -14.50
CA ALA A 40 14.41 -0.47 -13.46
C ALA A 40 15.06 0.78 -14.05
N TYR A 41 15.24 1.80 -13.20
CA TYR A 41 16.16 2.89 -13.47
C TYR A 41 17.60 2.36 -13.65
N PRO A 42 18.50 3.13 -14.29
CA PRO A 42 19.93 2.78 -14.35
C PRO A 42 20.58 2.55 -12.98
N SER A 43 20.02 3.11 -11.90
CA SER A 43 20.44 2.87 -10.52
C SER A 43 20.09 1.47 -9.99
N GLY A 44 19.32 0.67 -10.74
CA GLY A 44 18.75 -0.60 -10.30
C GLY A 44 17.45 -0.46 -9.49
N ALA A 45 16.98 0.76 -9.23
CA ALA A 45 15.71 0.98 -8.54
C ALA A 45 14.53 0.54 -9.43
N PRO A 46 13.60 -0.31 -8.94
CA PRO A 46 12.45 -0.72 -9.72
C PRO A 46 11.49 0.44 -9.96
N ILE A 47 10.86 0.45 -11.13
CA ILE A 47 9.85 1.45 -11.50
C ILE A 47 8.48 0.95 -11.02
N SER A 48 7.69 1.80 -10.36
CA SER A 48 6.40 1.37 -9.77
C SER A 48 5.18 1.80 -10.57
N THR A 49 5.27 2.92 -11.31
CA THR A 49 4.13 3.50 -12.04
C THR A 49 4.54 4.03 -13.42
N LEU A 50 3.58 4.17 -14.34
CA LEU A 50 3.89 4.81 -15.63
C LEU A 50 4.14 6.32 -15.47
N TYR A 51 3.61 6.95 -14.41
CA TYR A 51 3.92 8.35 -14.10
C TYR A 51 5.42 8.59 -13.95
N GLU A 52 6.13 7.66 -13.29
CA GLU A 52 7.61 7.68 -13.20
C GLU A 52 8.28 7.59 -14.58
N VAL A 53 7.78 6.73 -15.46
CA VAL A 53 8.28 6.59 -16.85
C VAL A 53 8.10 7.87 -17.64
N VAL A 54 6.93 8.51 -17.49
CA VAL A 54 6.59 9.77 -18.16
C VAL A 54 7.44 10.92 -17.61
N GLU A 55 7.64 10.99 -16.30
CA GLU A 55 8.43 12.04 -15.63
C GLU A 55 9.92 11.94 -15.97
N ALA A 56 10.46 10.72 -16.08
CA ALA A 56 11.88 10.47 -16.31
C ALA A 56 12.36 10.82 -17.74
N GLN A 57 11.54 11.47 -18.58
CA GLN A 57 11.82 11.91 -19.97
C GLN A 57 13.27 11.73 -20.45
N GLY A 58 13.50 10.81 -21.38
CA GLY A 58 14.82 10.59 -22.00
C GLY A 58 15.78 9.69 -21.21
N VAL A 59 15.41 9.24 -19.99
CA VAL A 59 16.13 8.17 -19.28
C VAL A 59 15.91 6.83 -19.98
N SER A 60 17.01 6.11 -20.27
CA SER A 60 16.94 4.72 -20.72
C SER A 60 16.80 3.78 -19.52
N PHE A 61 15.70 3.03 -19.47
CA PHE A 61 15.50 2.00 -18.46
C PHE A 61 16.27 0.74 -18.79
N ILE A 62 16.63 0.00 -17.75
CA ILE A 62 17.34 -1.28 -17.87
C ILE A 62 16.40 -2.43 -17.50
N GLN A 63 16.66 -3.60 -18.08
CA GLN A 63 16.05 -4.84 -17.61
C GLN A 63 16.52 -5.15 -16.18
N SER A 64 15.57 -5.55 -15.33
CA SER A 64 15.80 -5.89 -13.92
C SER A 64 15.27 -7.28 -13.61
N GLY A 65 16.10 -8.30 -13.81
CA GLY A 65 15.73 -9.71 -13.60
C GLY A 65 15.24 -10.39 -14.89
N ASP A 66 14.83 -11.64 -14.76
CA ASP A 66 14.40 -12.46 -15.89
C ASP A 66 12.97 -12.09 -16.33
N PRO A 67 12.65 -12.20 -17.64
CA PRO A 67 11.27 -12.10 -18.11
C PRO A 67 10.37 -13.10 -17.40
N ILE A 68 9.13 -12.68 -17.10
CA ILE A 68 8.11 -13.52 -16.48
C ILE A 68 6.93 -13.71 -17.43
N PRO A 69 6.24 -14.87 -17.41
CA PRO A 69 5.03 -15.05 -18.20
C PRO A 69 3.96 -14.02 -17.82
N LEU A 70 3.24 -13.46 -18.79
CA LEU A 70 2.11 -12.54 -18.55
C LEU A 70 1.06 -13.16 -17.60
N SER A 71 0.83 -14.47 -17.70
CA SER A 71 -0.09 -15.21 -16.82
C SER A 71 0.34 -15.26 -15.35
N SER A 72 1.60 -14.95 -15.05
CA SER A 72 2.14 -14.84 -13.69
C SER A 72 2.07 -13.41 -13.12
N ALA A 73 1.31 -12.53 -13.77
CA ALA A 73 1.15 -11.15 -13.36
C ALA A 73 -0.32 -10.73 -13.36
N LYS A 74 -0.71 -9.90 -12.38
CA LYS A 74 -1.97 -9.16 -12.45
C LYS A 74 -1.70 -7.85 -13.18
N LEU A 75 -2.27 -7.67 -14.37
CA LEU A 75 -2.18 -6.41 -15.09
C LEU A 75 -2.92 -5.28 -14.36
N LEU A 76 -2.40 -4.07 -14.51
CA LEU A 76 -2.98 -2.82 -14.06
C LEU A 76 -3.21 -1.90 -15.27
N PRO A 77 -4.12 -0.92 -15.18
CA PRO A 77 -4.20 0.13 -16.19
C PRO A 77 -2.84 0.87 -16.25
N PRO A 78 -2.34 1.25 -17.45
CA PRO A 78 -1.09 1.99 -17.55
C PRO A 78 -1.11 3.30 -16.77
N ILE A 79 -2.25 4.00 -16.78
CA ILE A 79 -2.52 5.22 -16.00
C ILE A 79 -3.81 5.03 -15.19
N SER A 80 -3.83 5.50 -13.94
CA SER A 80 -5.02 5.51 -13.08
C SER A 80 -4.96 6.62 -12.03
N GLY A 81 -6.09 6.92 -11.37
CA GLY A 81 -6.15 7.90 -10.28
C GLY A 81 -6.44 9.34 -10.70
N ARG A 82 -6.56 9.62 -12.01
CA ARG A 82 -7.02 10.89 -12.56
C ARG A 82 -8.16 10.66 -13.54
N ASP A 83 -9.06 11.63 -13.65
CA ASP A 83 -10.13 11.58 -14.66
C ASP A 83 -9.52 11.67 -16.06
N VAL A 84 -10.12 10.97 -17.03
CA VAL A 84 -9.69 11.00 -18.43
C VAL A 84 -10.41 12.15 -19.13
N LEU A 85 -9.65 12.96 -19.87
CA LEU A 85 -10.20 14.00 -20.75
C LEU A 85 -10.69 13.32 -22.02
N ALA A 86 -11.93 13.52 -22.43
CA ALA A 86 -12.52 12.77 -23.53
C ALA A 86 -13.18 13.68 -24.56
N VAL A 87 -13.17 13.22 -25.82
CA VAL A 87 -13.65 13.99 -26.97
C VAL A 87 -14.78 13.25 -27.66
N GLY A 88 -15.95 13.88 -27.75
CA GLY A 88 -17.09 13.34 -28.48
C GLY A 88 -17.03 13.68 -29.96
N LYS A 89 -17.60 12.80 -30.80
CA LYS A 89 -17.82 13.03 -32.24
C LYS A 89 -16.58 13.48 -33.02
N ASN A 90 -15.43 12.85 -32.79
CA ASN A 90 -14.18 13.25 -33.44
C ASN A 90 -13.87 12.50 -34.75
N TYR A 91 -14.75 11.63 -35.24
CA TYR A 91 -14.64 10.96 -36.54
C TYR A 91 -15.78 11.38 -37.45
N SER A 92 -15.49 11.69 -38.72
CA SER A 92 -16.48 12.24 -39.66
C SER A 92 -17.71 11.36 -39.85
N ASP A 93 -17.51 10.05 -40.01
CA ASP A 93 -18.62 9.12 -40.26
C ASP A 93 -19.38 8.77 -38.98
N HIS A 94 -18.69 8.77 -37.83
CA HIS A 94 -19.34 8.62 -36.54
C HIS A 94 -20.21 9.84 -36.20
N ALA A 95 -19.77 11.05 -36.55
CA ALA A 95 -20.56 12.26 -36.32
C ALA A 95 -21.88 12.22 -37.10
N LYS A 96 -21.84 11.75 -38.36
CA LYS A 96 -23.05 11.52 -39.18
C LYS A 96 -23.95 10.44 -38.57
N GLU A 97 -23.38 9.30 -38.17
CA GLU A 97 -24.10 8.19 -37.51
C GLU A 97 -24.80 8.65 -36.23
N PHE A 98 -24.10 9.39 -35.38
CA PHE A 98 -24.65 9.91 -34.13
C PHE A 98 -25.81 10.89 -34.37
N ASN A 99 -25.66 11.82 -35.31
CA ASN A 99 -26.71 12.80 -35.62
C ASN A 99 -27.94 12.15 -36.25
N ALA A 100 -27.76 11.14 -37.11
CA ALA A 100 -28.86 10.41 -37.73
C ALA A 100 -29.69 9.59 -36.72
N SER A 101 -29.11 9.22 -35.57
CA SER A 101 -29.74 8.33 -34.58
C SER A 101 -30.80 8.97 -33.68
N GLY A 102 -30.88 10.31 -33.63
CA GLY A 102 -31.76 11.04 -32.70
C GLY A 102 -31.30 11.04 -31.24
N TYR A 103 -30.10 10.54 -30.94
CA TYR A 103 -29.46 10.68 -29.62
C TYR A 103 -28.76 12.04 -29.44
N ASP A 104 -28.68 12.85 -30.50
CA ASP A 104 -28.40 14.29 -30.42
C ASP A 104 -29.69 15.10 -30.48
N ALA A 105 -30.01 15.83 -29.41
CA ALA A 105 -31.12 16.77 -29.37
C ALA A 105 -30.66 18.25 -29.39
N SER A 106 -29.34 18.48 -29.43
CA SER A 106 -28.72 19.80 -29.24
C SER A 106 -28.19 20.44 -30.52
N ASP A 107 -27.71 19.67 -31.50
CA ASP A 107 -27.14 20.21 -32.74
C ASP A 107 -27.85 19.71 -34.01
N LYS A 108 -27.98 20.60 -34.99
CA LYS A 108 -28.59 20.34 -36.31
C LYS A 108 -27.55 20.18 -37.43
N VAL A 109 -26.27 20.16 -37.09
CA VAL A 109 -25.15 20.17 -38.05
C VAL A 109 -24.37 18.87 -37.90
N ASP A 110 -24.03 18.25 -39.04
CA ASP A 110 -23.43 16.91 -39.08
C ASP A 110 -22.04 16.82 -38.44
N MET A 111 -21.30 17.93 -38.38
CA MET A 111 -19.97 18.01 -37.76
C MET A 111 -19.91 19.18 -36.77
N PRO A 112 -19.37 18.95 -35.55
CA PRO A 112 -19.20 20.00 -34.57
C PRO A 112 -18.17 21.04 -35.05
N SER A 113 -18.36 22.32 -34.66
CA SER A 113 -17.42 23.41 -34.99
C SER A 113 -16.22 23.50 -34.04
N HIS A 114 -16.34 22.90 -32.86
CA HIS A 114 -15.30 22.84 -31.82
C HIS A 114 -15.30 21.45 -31.18
N PRO A 115 -14.18 20.98 -30.62
CA PRO A 115 -14.13 19.70 -29.91
C PRO A 115 -15.19 19.62 -28.79
N VAL A 116 -15.97 18.54 -28.78
CA VAL A 116 -16.95 18.29 -27.72
C VAL A 116 -16.23 17.63 -26.54
N ILE A 117 -15.90 18.42 -25.52
CA ILE A 117 -15.10 17.95 -24.38
C ILE A 117 -16.00 17.45 -23.23
N PHE A 118 -15.68 16.28 -22.69
CA PHE A 118 -16.22 15.76 -21.44
C PHE A 118 -15.14 15.01 -20.66
N THR A 119 -15.51 14.41 -19.53
CA THR A 119 -14.60 13.60 -18.72
C THR A 119 -15.17 12.22 -18.41
N LYS A 120 -14.27 11.24 -18.26
CA LYS A 120 -14.56 9.94 -17.65
C LYS A 120 -13.94 9.91 -16.26
N ARG A 121 -14.72 9.54 -15.25
CA ARG A 121 -14.24 9.48 -13.85
C ARG A 121 -13.12 8.46 -13.69
N ALA A 122 -12.11 8.76 -12.89
CA ALA A 122 -10.99 7.86 -12.58
C ALA A 122 -11.45 6.50 -12.02
N THR A 123 -12.59 6.47 -11.31
CA THR A 123 -13.18 5.24 -10.76
C THR A 123 -13.72 4.29 -11.84
N SER A 124 -13.98 4.79 -13.05
CA SER A 124 -14.38 3.97 -14.19
C SER A 124 -13.23 3.18 -14.82
N ILE A 125 -11.97 3.51 -14.49
CA ILE A 125 -10.79 2.88 -15.09
C ILE A 125 -10.62 1.44 -14.60
N ILE A 126 -10.42 0.52 -15.55
CA ILE A 126 -10.13 -0.89 -15.32
C ILE A 126 -9.05 -1.38 -16.29
N ALA A 127 -8.33 -2.43 -15.89
CA ALA A 127 -7.21 -2.97 -16.67
C ALA A 127 -7.70 -3.86 -17.83
N HIS A 128 -6.78 -4.20 -18.73
CA HIS A 128 -6.97 -5.34 -19.64
C HIS A 128 -7.33 -6.61 -18.86
N GLY A 129 -8.36 -7.32 -19.31
CA GLY A 129 -8.83 -8.56 -18.70
C GLY A 129 -9.79 -8.40 -17.51
N GLU A 130 -9.92 -7.20 -16.93
CA GLU A 130 -10.91 -6.95 -15.89
C GLU A 130 -12.33 -6.88 -16.48
N GLU A 131 -13.35 -7.26 -15.70
CA GLU A 131 -14.73 -7.28 -16.21
C GLU A 131 -15.38 -5.89 -16.20
N ILE A 132 -16.16 -5.62 -17.25
CA ILE A 132 -17.05 -4.45 -17.35
C ILE A 132 -18.35 -4.81 -16.62
N TYR A 133 -18.66 -4.14 -15.52
CA TYR A 133 -19.91 -4.31 -14.81
C TYR A 133 -21.06 -3.68 -15.60
N PRO A 134 -22.15 -4.40 -15.93
CA PRO A 134 -23.19 -3.89 -16.83
C PRO A 134 -24.13 -2.85 -16.22
N HIS A 135 -24.13 -2.68 -14.89
CA HIS A 135 -25.04 -1.79 -14.15
C HIS A 135 -26.52 -1.90 -14.57
N PRO A 136 -27.18 -3.05 -14.35
CA PRO A 136 -28.52 -3.34 -14.88
C PRO A 136 -29.62 -2.39 -14.37
N GLU A 137 -29.45 -1.82 -13.17
CA GLU A 137 -30.38 -0.82 -12.61
C GLU A 137 -30.14 0.59 -13.17
N PHE A 138 -29.00 0.82 -13.82
CA PHE A 138 -28.59 2.10 -14.37
C PHE A 138 -28.82 2.18 -15.88
N THR A 139 -28.54 1.14 -16.66
CA THR A 139 -28.68 1.18 -18.11
C THR A 139 -29.06 -0.16 -18.75
N GLN A 140 -29.79 -0.09 -19.87
CA GLN A 140 -30.02 -1.24 -20.77
C GLN A 140 -29.39 -1.03 -22.16
N THR A 141 -28.64 0.06 -22.32
CA THR A 141 -28.09 0.54 -23.60
C THR A 141 -26.57 0.65 -23.52
N LEU A 142 -25.95 -0.40 -22.95
CA LEU A 142 -24.50 -0.52 -22.79
C LEU A 142 -23.82 -0.67 -24.15
N ASP A 143 -22.84 0.17 -24.42
CA ASP A 143 -22.20 0.26 -25.74
C ASP A 143 -20.67 0.36 -25.62
N TYR A 144 -19.96 0.03 -26.68
CA TYR A 144 -18.50 0.10 -26.81
C TYR A 144 -18.09 1.28 -27.67
N GLU A 145 -16.90 1.82 -27.40
CA GLU A 145 -16.26 2.84 -28.22
C GLU A 145 -14.74 2.66 -28.15
N GLY A 146 -14.15 2.01 -29.14
CA GLY A 146 -12.69 1.86 -29.21
C GLY A 146 -12.02 3.17 -29.58
N GLU A 147 -11.03 3.59 -28.79
CA GLU A 147 -10.34 4.87 -28.95
C GLU A 147 -8.83 4.77 -28.80
N ILE A 148 -8.14 5.75 -29.38
CA ILE A 148 -6.73 6.03 -29.15
C ILE A 148 -6.65 6.97 -27.94
N GLY A 149 -5.93 6.57 -26.91
CA GLY A 149 -5.61 7.41 -25.77
C GLY A 149 -4.26 8.09 -25.96
N VAL A 150 -4.21 9.42 -25.93
CA VAL A 150 -2.97 10.22 -25.95
C VAL A 150 -2.54 10.51 -24.50
N ILE A 151 -1.30 10.19 -24.16
CA ILE A 151 -0.73 10.43 -22.83
C ILE A 151 0.13 11.70 -22.89
N VAL A 152 -0.20 12.68 -22.05
CA VAL A 152 0.55 13.93 -21.91
C VAL A 152 1.87 13.66 -21.21
N GLY A 153 2.98 14.12 -21.79
CA GLY A 153 4.33 13.97 -21.25
C GLY A 153 4.85 15.16 -20.46
N LYS A 154 4.37 16.36 -20.81
CA LYS A 154 4.90 17.62 -20.31
C LYS A 154 3.77 18.54 -19.88
N ALA A 155 3.91 19.15 -18.71
CA ALA A 155 2.95 20.12 -18.21
C ALA A 155 2.83 21.31 -19.16
N GLY A 156 1.61 21.85 -19.36
CA GLY A 156 1.42 23.05 -20.17
C GLY A 156 0.06 23.70 -20.02
N PHE A 157 0.03 25.00 -20.28
CA PHE A 157 -1.14 25.87 -20.25
C PHE A 157 -1.11 26.77 -21.49
N ARG A 158 -2.23 26.88 -22.21
CA ARG A 158 -2.35 27.59 -23.50
C ARG A 158 -1.29 27.15 -24.52
N ILE A 159 -1.16 25.85 -24.69
CA ILE A 159 -0.23 25.23 -25.63
C ILE A 159 -0.71 25.53 -27.05
N GLN A 160 0.13 26.10 -27.91
CA GLN A 160 -0.22 26.32 -29.32
C GLN A 160 -0.13 25.01 -30.10
N GLN A 161 -0.93 24.83 -31.15
CA GLN A 161 -0.92 23.59 -31.96
C GLN A 161 0.48 23.19 -32.45
N LYS A 162 1.31 24.16 -32.84
CA LYS A 162 2.68 23.92 -33.32
C LYS A 162 3.60 23.30 -32.26
N ASP A 163 3.31 23.52 -30.98
CA ASP A 163 4.08 23.05 -29.84
C ASP A 163 3.46 21.77 -29.23
N ALA A 164 2.25 21.40 -29.66
CA ALA A 164 1.45 20.35 -29.02
C ALA A 164 2.12 18.97 -29.01
N TRP A 165 2.85 18.62 -30.06
CA TRP A 165 3.56 17.34 -30.15
C TRP A 165 4.68 17.21 -29.11
N ASP A 166 5.30 18.31 -28.68
CA ASP A 166 6.31 18.30 -27.61
C ASP A 166 5.69 17.97 -26.23
N HIS A 167 4.37 18.00 -26.13
CA HIS A 167 3.63 17.63 -24.94
C HIS A 167 3.08 16.20 -24.97
N VAL A 168 3.22 15.47 -26.09
CA VAL A 168 2.78 14.08 -26.19
C VAL A 168 3.90 13.14 -25.78
N TRP A 169 3.69 12.36 -24.72
CA TRP A 169 4.63 11.28 -24.36
C TRP A 169 4.40 10.06 -25.26
N GLY A 170 3.15 9.66 -25.44
CA GLY A 170 2.83 8.41 -26.11
C GLY A 170 1.36 8.10 -26.16
N TYR A 171 1.06 6.83 -26.42
CA TYR A 171 -0.30 6.35 -26.68
C TYR A 171 -0.64 5.10 -25.86
N THR A 172 -1.93 4.90 -25.59
CA THR A 172 -2.55 3.68 -25.02
C THR A 172 -3.88 3.43 -25.73
N ILE A 173 -4.50 2.26 -25.51
CA ILE A 173 -5.87 1.97 -25.97
C ILE A 173 -6.85 2.33 -24.85
N ILE A 174 -8.02 2.86 -25.24
CA ILE A 174 -9.17 3.11 -24.36
C ILE A 174 -10.41 2.47 -24.98
N ASN A 175 -11.29 1.92 -24.14
CA ASN A 175 -12.68 1.67 -24.51
C ASN A 175 -13.58 2.66 -23.75
N ASP A 176 -14.20 3.61 -24.45
CA ASP A 176 -15.14 4.57 -23.89
C ASP A 176 -16.55 3.94 -23.76
N VAL A 177 -16.67 2.96 -22.87
CA VAL A 177 -17.94 2.25 -22.62
C VAL A 177 -19.01 3.26 -22.20
N THR A 178 -20.20 3.11 -22.79
CA THR A 178 -21.23 4.13 -22.74
C THR A 178 -22.60 3.56 -22.38
N ALA A 179 -23.31 4.22 -21.47
CA ALA A 179 -24.75 4.07 -21.27
C ALA A 179 -25.49 5.11 -22.14
N ARG A 180 -25.97 4.71 -23.32
CA ARG A 180 -26.48 5.66 -24.33
C ARG A 180 -27.71 6.43 -23.89
N GLU A 181 -28.63 5.79 -23.20
CA GLU A 181 -29.80 6.47 -22.63
C GLU A 181 -29.39 7.59 -21.67
N ARG A 182 -28.39 7.34 -20.81
CA ARG A 182 -27.91 8.31 -19.80
C ARG A 182 -27.12 9.42 -20.46
N GLN A 183 -26.33 9.11 -21.49
CA GLN A 183 -25.66 10.11 -22.31
C GLN A 183 -26.67 11.11 -22.92
N ARG A 184 -27.74 10.61 -23.54
CA ARG A 184 -28.79 11.43 -24.16
C ARG A 184 -29.59 12.21 -23.12
N ASP A 185 -30.10 11.53 -22.11
CA ASP A 185 -31.08 12.11 -21.17
C ASP A 185 -30.47 13.25 -20.35
N HIS A 186 -29.17 13.17 -20.02
CA HIS A 186 -28.51 14.17 -19.19
C HIS A 186 -27.81 15.27 -19.99
N LYS A 187 -27.66 15.13 -21.31
CA LYS A 187 -26.96 16.05 -22.23
C LYS A 187 -25.46 16.21 -21.98
N GLN A 188 -25.05 16.38 -20.73
CA GLN A 188 -23.67 16.28 -20.29
C GLN A 188 -23.27 14.80 -20.28
N PHE A 189 -22.31 14.42 -21.12
CA PHE A 189 -22.01 13.01 -21.38
C PHE A 189 -21.42 12.28 -20.18
N THR A 190 -20.80 12.99 -19.23
CA THR A 190 -20.07 12.42 -18.08
C THR A 190 -20.82 11.28 -17.39
N ILE A 191 -22.10 11.44 -17.07
CA ILE A 191 -22.86 10.40 -16.33
C ILE A 191 -23.05 9.12 -17.15
N GLY A 192 -23.29 9.23 -18.47
CA GLY A 192 -23.37 8.08 -19.36
C GLY A 192 -22.02 7.45 -19.67
N LYS A 193 -20.93 8.16 -19.40
CA LYS A 193 -19.55 7.80 -19.76
C LYS A 193 -18.68 7.41 -18.56
N SER A 194 -19.18 7.54 -17.32
CA SER A 194 -18.37 7.42 -16.10
C SER A 194 -18.88 6.42 -15.08
N ALA A 195 -19.83 5.56 -15.42
CA ALA A 195 -20.19 4.48 -14.53
C ALA A 195 -18.93 3.63 -14.22
N ASP A 196 -18.86 3.06 -13.02
CA ASP A 196 -17.69 2.27 -12.63
C ASP A 196 -17.42 1.18 -13.69
N THR A 197 -16.15 0.88 -13.96
CA THR A 197 -15.70 -0.04 -15.01
C THR A 197 -15.87 0.41 -16.48
N PHE A 198 -16.42 1.61 -16.76
CA PHE A 198 -16.66 2.05 -18.13
C PHE A 198 -15.44 2.65 -18.86
N CYS A 199 -14.25 2.61 -18.27
CA CYS A 199 -13.02 3.08 -18.91
C CYS A 199 -11.92 2.01 -18.93
N PRO A 200 -12.13 0.85 -19.58
CA PRO A 200 -11.01 -0.05 -19.84
C PRO A 200 -9.86 0.67 -20.54
N MET A 201 -8.64 0.46 -20.06
CA MET A 201 -7.41 1.10 -20.58
C MET A 201 -6.23 0.14 -20.53
N GLY A 202 -5.43 0.09 -21.60
CA GLY A 202 -4.22 -0.73 -21.70
C GLY A 202 -4.17 -1.56 -22.99
N PRO A 203 -3.49 -2.72 -23.03
CA PRO A 203 -2.70 -3.32 -21.94
C PRO A 203 -1.37 -2.61 -21.71
N ILE A 204 -0.89 -1.86 -22.72
CA ILE A 204 0.40 -1.18 -22.70
C ILE A 204 0.27 0.30 -23.05
N ALA A 205 1.30 1.05 -22.68
CA ALA A 205 1.52 2.40 -23.15
C ALA A 205 2.86 2.47 -23.88
N VAL A 206 2.90 3.15 -25.03
CA VAL A 206 4.07 3.18 -25.92
C VAL A 206 4.44 4.64 -26.23
N PRO A 207 5.72 5.04 -26.13
CA PRO A 207 6.17 6.37 -26.51
C PRO A 207 5.83 6.72 -27.96
N ALA A 208 5.42 7.97 -28.21
CA ALA A 208 5.00 8.42 -29.53
C ALA A 208 6.13 8.29 -30.58
N SER A 209 7.39 8.37 -30.16
CA SER A 209 8.55 8.18 -31.05
C SER A 209 8.63 6.79 -31.69
N GLN A 210 7.99 5.79 -31.08
CA GLN A 210 7.94 4.40 -31.59
C GLN A 210 6.74 4.14 -32.51
N LEU A 211 5.73 5.02 -32.49
CA LEU A 211 4.48 4.88 -33.24
C LEU A 211 4.28 6.09 -34.15
N GLN A 212 5.14 6.20 -35.16
CA GLN A 212 5.10 7.30 -36.14
C GLN A 212 4.09 6.99 -37.25
N GLY A 213 3.35 8.01 -37.69
CA GLY A 213 2.41 7.92 -38.80
C GLY A 213 0.97 7.66 -38.38
N GLN A 214 0.19 7.08 -39.29
CA GLN A 214 -1.23 6.84 -39.11
C GLN A 214 -1.47 5.69 -38.11
N LEU A 215 -2.26 5.96 -37.07
CA LEU A 215 -2.73 4.92 -36.15
C LEU A 215 -4.12 4.46 -36.56
N ARG A 216 -4.32 3.15 -36.61
CA ARG A 216 -5.62 2.52 -36.90
C ARG A 216 -6.18 1.93 -35.62
N VAL A 217 -7.45 2.15 -35.35
CA VAL A 217 -8.20 1.57 -34.24
C VAL A 217 -9.30 0.65 -34.78
N GLN A 218 -9.43 -0.53 -34.19
CA GLN A 218 -10.45 -1.51 -34.56
C GLN A 218 -11.08 -2.10 -33.30
N THR A 219 -12.40 -2.24 -33.32
CA THR A 219 -13.17 -2.83 -32.21
C THR A 219 -13.91 -4.07 -32.69
N TYR A 220 -13.86 -5.13 -31.89
CA TYR A 220 -14.54 -6.39 -32.11
C TYR A 220 -15.43 -6.73 -30.92
N VAL A 221 -16.61 -7.28 -31.20
CA VAL A 221 -17.49 -7.85 -30.17
C VAL A 221 -17.70 -9.32 -30.50
N ASN A 222 -17.29 -10.21 -29.60
CA ASN A 222 -17.33 -11.66 -29.81
C ASN A 222 -16.67 -12.11 -31.13
N GLY A 223 -15.59 -11.44 -31.52
CA GLY A 223 -14.85 -11.69 -32.76
C GLY A 223 -15.45 -11.04 -34.02
N GLU A 224 -16.63 -10.42 -33.95
CA GLU A 224 -17.22 -9.66 -35.04
C GLU A 224 -16.64 -8.24 -35.08
N LYS A 225 -16.05 -7.82 -36.21
CA LYS A 225 -15.54 -6.45 -36.35
C LYS A 225 -16.70 -5.45 -36.39
N ARG A 226 -16.65 -4.47 -35.49
CA ARG A 226 -17.68 -3.43 -35.33
C ARG A 226 -17.19 -2.06 -35.76
N GLN A 227 -15.97 -1.69 -35.39
CA GLN A 227 -15.37 -0.39 -35.71
C GLN A 227 -14.05 -0.57 -36.45
N ASP A 228 -13.75 0.36 -37.33
CA ASP A 228 -12.52 0.39 -38.12
C ASP A 228 -12.26 1.82 -38.60
N GLY A 229 -11.27 2.49 -38.03
CA GLY A 229 -10.95 3.88 -38.36
C GLY A 229 -9.50 4.23 -38.08
N THR A 230 -9.08 5.39 -38.56
CA THR A 230 -7.70 5.88 -38.48
C THR A 230 -7.63 7.31 -37.97
N THR A 231 -6.45 7.73 -37.52
CA THR A 231 -6.20 9.13 -37.13
C THR A 231 -6.40 10.14 -38.27
N ASP A 232 -6.39 9.69 -39.54
CA ASP A 232 -6.65 10.56 -40.70
C ASP A 232 -8.15 10.89 -40.84
N ASP A 233 -9.02 10.11 -40.20
CA ASP A 233 -10.46 10.31 -40.17
C ASP A 233 -10.89 11.32 -39.08
N PHE A 234 -9.93 11.86 -38.31
CA PHE A 234 -10.19 12.83 -37.26
C PHE A 234 -10.75 14.15 -37.82
N ILE A 235 -11.82 14.65 -37.19
CA ILE A 235 -12.33 16.00 -37.41
C ILE A 235 -11.37 17.02 -36.77
N PHE A 236 -10.95 16.77 -35.54
CA PHE A 236 -9.98 17.57 -34.81
C PHE A 236 -8.73 16.75 -34.49
N SER A 237 -7.59 17.21 -35.03
CA SER A 237 -6.29 16.58 -34.81
C SER A 237 -5.83 16.69 -33.34
N ILE A 238 -4.89 15.82 -32.93
CA ILE A 238 -4.30 15.85 -31.58
C ILE A 238 -3.79 17.24 -31.18
N PRO A 239 -3.07 17.99 -32.04
CA PRO A 239 -2.70 19.38 -31.75
C PRO A 239 -3.88 20.30 -31.42
N VAL A 240 -5.00 20.18 -32.14
CA VAL A 240 -6.23 20.96 -31.88
C VAL A 240 -6.83 20.59 -30.53
N LEU A 241 -6.84 19.29 -30.19
CA LEU A 241 -7.34 18.82 -28.90
C LEU A 241 -6.50 19.36 -27.73
N ILE A 242 -5.18 19.31 -27.84
CA ILE A 242 -4.25 19.81 -26.81
C ILE A 242 -4.38 21.33 -26.64
N GLU A 243 -4.46 22.09 -27.75
CA GLU A 243 -4.67 23.55 -27.68
C GLU A 243 -6.02 23.87 -27.02
N THR A 244 -7.09 23.18 -27.43
CA THR A 244 -8.44 23.37 -26.88
C THR A 244 -8.47 23.08 -25.38
N LEU A 245 -7.96 21.91 -24.97
CA LEU A 245 -7.97 21.50 -23.57
C LEU A 245 -7.07 22.39 -22.72
N SER A 246 -5.90 22.79 -23.21
CA SER A 246 -4.97 23.61 -22.44
C SER A 246 -5.31 25.10 -22.40
N GLY A 247 -6.25 25.57 -23.24
CA GLY A 247 -6.60 26.99 -23.35
C GLY A 247 -7.11 27.62 -22.05
N GLY A 248 -7.76 26.82 -21.20
CA GLY A 248 -8.33 27.25 -19.91
C GLY A 248 -7.89 26.44 -18.68
N GLN A 249 -7.17 25.33 -18.85
CA GLN A 249 -6.68 24.47 -17.76
C GLN A 249 -5.26 23.98 -18.05
N THR A 250 -4.51 23.65 -16.99
CA THR A 250 -3.16 23.09 -17.14
C THR A 250 -3.26 21.58 -17.40
N LEU A 251 -2.67 21.12 -18.49
CA LEU A 251 -2.42 19.69 -18.72
C LEU A 251 -1.21 19.25 -17.88
N GLN A 252 -1.30 18.09 -17.25
CA GLN A 252 -0.25 17.52 -16.41
C GLN A 252 0.36 16.28 -17.07
N PRO A 253 1.66 15.99 -16.83
CA PRO A 253 2.25 14.71 -17.21
C PRO A 253 1.44 13.54 -16.64
N GLY A 254 1.13 12.57 -17.49
CA GLY A 254 0.27 11.43 -17.21
C GLY A 254 -1.23 11.68 -17.40
N ASP A 255 -1.67 12.90 -17.73
CA ASP A 255 -3.06 13.08 -18.17
C ASP A 255 -3.31 12.33 -19.48
N VAL A 256 -4.52 11.78 -19.63
CA VAL A 256 -4.91 10.99 -20.79
C VAL A 256 -6.05 11.68 -21.53
N ILE A 257 -5.91 11.81 -22.85
CA ILE A 257 -6.92 12.32 -23.77
C ILE A 257 -7.47 11.16 -24.59
N ALA A 258 -8.71 10.76 -24.36
CA ALA A 258 -9.47 9.83 -25.19
C ALA A 258 -9.99 10.60 -26.42
N THR A 259 -9.49 10.26 -27.61
CA THR A 259 -9.60 11.12 -28.80
C THR A 259 -10.91 11.00 -29.58
N GLY A 260 -11.87 10.22 -29.11
CA GLY A 260 -13.10 9.89 -29.83
C GLY A 260 -13.00 8.55 -30.57
N THR A 261 -14.16 8.07 -31.05
CA THR A 261 -14.33 6.73 -31.63
C THR A 261 -14.81 6.76 -33.09
N PRO A 262 -14.44 5.78 -33.95
CA PRO A 262 -14.98 5.62 -35.30
C PRO A 262 -16.45 5.18 -35.33
N ALA A 263 -17.05 5.19 -36.53
CA ALA A 263 -18.41 4.68 -36.73
C ALA A 263 -18.52 3.17 -36.46
N GLY A 264 -19.73 2.66 -36.24
CA GLY A 264 -19.99 1.24 -35.97
C GLY A 264 -20.16 0.90 -34.48
N VAL A 265 -20.42 1.92 -33.66
CA VAL A 265 -20.92 1.78 -32.30
C VAL A 265 -22.28 1.05 -32.29
N GLY A 266 -22.60 0.37 -31.21
CA GLY A 266 -23.78 -0.50 -31.12
C GLY A 266 -25.10 0.21 -31.40
N PHE A 267 -25.27 1.46 -30.96
CA PHE A 267 -26.49 2.21 -31.25
C PHE A 267 -26.65 2.60 -32.74
N GLY A 268 -25.52 2.73 -33.47
CA GLY A 268 -25.50 3.12 -34.88
C GLY A 268 -25.84 1.97 -35.83
N LEU A 269 -25.84 0.74 -35.33
CA LEU A 269 -26.27 -0.45 -36.07
C LEU A 269 -27.78 -0.41 -36.33
N SER A 270 -28.20 -1.13 -37.38
CA SER A 270 -29.62 -1.26 -37.75
C SER A 270 -30.01 -2.75 -37.78
N PRO A 271 -30.69 -3.27 -36.75
CA PRO A 271 -31.16 -2.57 -35.54
C PRO A 271 -30.03 -2.23 -34.54
N PRO A 272 -30.24 -1.25 -33.64
CA PRO A 272 -29.31 -0.97 -32.55
C PRO A 272 -29.03 -2.23 -31.73
N THR A 273 -27.75 -2.50 -31.48
CA THR A 273 -27.29 -3.71 -30.81
C THR A 273 -26.34 -3.35 -29.67
N PHE A 274 -26.82 -3.48 -28.44
CA PHE A 274 -26.08 -3.19 -27.22
C PHE A 274 -25.39 -4.43 -26.65
N LEU A 275 -24.35 -4.19 -25.86
CA LEU A 275 -23.59 -5.20 -25.14
C LEU A 275 -24.46 -5.92 -24.11
N LYS A 276 -24.25 -7.22 -23.98
CA LYS A 276 -24.92 -8.11 -23.04
C LYS A 276 -23.92 -8.78 -22.11
N PRO A 277 -24.36 -9.25 -20.93
CA PRO A 277 -23.53 -10.09 -20.06
C PRO A 277 -22.89 -11.24 -20.83
N GLY A 278 -21.58 -11.44 -20.65
CA GLY A 278 -20.79 -12.44 -21.34
C GLY A 278 -20.16 -11.99 -22.66
N ASP A 279 -20.58 -10.87 -23.24
CA ASP A 279 -19.94 -10.33 -24.44
C ASP A 279 -18.49 -9.95 -24.17
N VAL A 280 -17.60 -10.24 -25.12
CA VAL A 280 -16.19 -9.88 -25.08
C VAL A 280 -15.94 -8.76 -26.07
N VAL A 281 -15.46 -7.62 -25.57
CA VAL A 281 -15.03 -6.48 -26.39
C VAL A 281 -13.51 -6.50 -26.50
N GLU A 282 -13.00 -6.45 -27.73
CA GLU A 282 -11.58 -6.33 -28.03
C GLU A 282 -11.34 -5.06 -28.84
N VAL A 283 -10.49 -4.17 -28.34
CA VAL A 283 -10.03 -2.96 -29.05
C VAL A 283 -8.55 -3.13 -29.37
N SER A 284 -8.17 -2.91 -30.63
CA SER A 284 -6.78 -2.96 -31.08
C SER A 284 -6.37 -1.65 -31.72
N VAL A 285 -5.13 -1.23 -31.48
CA VAL A 285 -4.53 -0.03 -32.09
C VAL A 285 -3.14 -0.37 -32.62
N THR A 286 -2.75 0.21 -33.75
CA THR A 286 -1.41 0.05 -34.36
C THR A 286 -0.31 0.11 -33.31
N GLY A 287 0.41 -1.00 -33.12
CA GLY A 287 1.57 -1.11 -32.22
C GLY A 287 1.27 -1.12 -30.71
N LEU A 288 0.00 -1.11 -30.30
CA LEU A 288 -0.42 -1.15 -28.88
C LEU A 288 -0.99 -2.50 -28.44
N GLY A 289 -1.06 -3.48 -29.35
CA GLY A 289 -1.65 -4.78 -29.07
C GLY A 289 -3.17 -4.70 -28.95
N LYS A 290 -3.74 -5.41 -27.97
CA LYS A 290 -5.18 -5.62 -27.81
C LYS A 290 -5.63 -5.39 -26.37
N LEU A 291 -6.65 -4.55 -26.19
CA LEU A 291 -7.38 -4.36 -24.95
C LEU A 291 -8.64 -5.22 -24.97
N THR A 292 -8.73 -6.22 -24.09
CA THR A 292 -9.84 -7.18 -24.09
C THR A 292 -10.52 -7.16 -22.73
N ASN A 293 -11.84 -6.97 -22.72
CA ASN A 293 -12.65 -6.96 -21.51
C ASN A 293 -13.99 -7.66 -21.76
N LYS A 294 -14.44 -8.44 -20.78
CA LYS A 294 -15.70 -9.17 -20.84
C LYS A 294 -16.75 -8.46 -19.99
N VAL A 295 -17.98 -8.41 -20.47
CA VAL A 295 -19.11 -7.89 -19.68
C VAL A 295 -19.45 -8.92 -18.59
N ALA A 296 -19.46 -8.47 -17.34
CA ALA A 296 -19.74 -9.27 -16.17
C ALA A 296 -21.18 -9.79 -16.13
N SER A 297 -21.45 -10.74 -15.23
CA SER A 297 -22.82 -11.08 -14.86
C SER A 297 -23.53 -9.86 -14.23
N PRO A 298 -24.85 -9.68 -14.43
CA PRO A 298 -25.61 -8.64 -13.71
C PRO A 298 -25.52 -8.77 -12.18
N ASP A 299 -25.38 -10.00 -11.69
CA ASP A 299 -25.28 -10.32 -10.25
C ASP A 299 -23.86 -10.14 -9.69
N SER A 300 -22.88 -9.77 -10.53
CA SER A 300 -21.51 -9.50 -10.08
C SER A 300 -21.48 -8.31 -9.12
N LYS A 301 -20.56 -8.33 -8.16
CA LYS A 301 -20.33 -7.19 -7.27
C LYS A 301 -19.57 -6.08 -8.01
N ASN A 302 -19.98 -4.83 -7.84
CA ASN A 302 -19.15 -3.70 -8.22
C ASN A 302 -17.95 -3.57 -7.26
N TYR A 303 -16.82 -4.12 -7.66
CA TYR A 303 -15.57 -4.12 -6.88
C TYR A 303 -14.93 -2.72 -6.78
N THR A 304 -15.41 -1.73 -7.55
CA THR A 304 -14.89 -0.36 -7.47
C THR A 304 -15.16 0.27 -6.11
N VAL A 305 -16.30 -0.03 -5.47
CA VAL A 305 -16.62 0.47 -4.13
C VAL A 305 -15.59 -0.02 -3.12
N GLU A 306 -15.27 -1.32 -3.14
CA GLU A 306 -14.25 -1.90 -2.27
C GLU A 306 -12.86 -1.32 -2.57
N ARG A 307 -12.51 -1.18 -3.85
CA ARG A 307 -11.25 -0.55 -4.29
C ARG A 307 -11.09 0.88 -3.75
N VAL A 308 -12.14 1.69 -3.83
CA VAL A 308 -12.14 3.07 -3.31
C VAL A 308 -12.11 3.07 -1.78
N ALA A 309 -12.90 2.23 -1.12
CA ALA A 309 -12.95 2.15 0.34
C ALA A 309 -11.62 1.68 0.96
N ASN A 310 -10.86 0.85 0.24
CA ASN A 310 -9.54 0.38 0.66
C ASN A 310 -8.42 1.41 0.41
N THR A 311 -8.71 2.53 -0.26
CA THR A 311 -7.75 3.63 -0.45
C THR A 311 -7.91 4.65 0.67
N SER A 312 -6.94 4.74 1.57
CA SER A 312 -6.94 5.71 2.66
C SER A 312 -5.95 6.84 2.39
N SER A 313 -6.41 8.09 2.55
CA SER A 313 -5.54 9.27 2.56
C SER A 313 -4.81 9.45 3.89
N ALA A 314 -5.18 8.70 4.93
CA ALA A 314 -4.48 8.73 6.20
C ALA A 314 -3.15 7.98 6.08
N PRO A 315 -2.02 8.59 6.46
CA PRO A 315 -0.73 7.94 6.31
C PRO A 315 -0.64 6.71 7.23
N ILE A 316 0.06 5.70 6.72
CA ILE A 316 0.50 4.55 7.51
C ILE A 316 2.00 4.72 7.73
N TYR A 317 2.36 5.07 8.96
CA TYR A 317 3.74 5.28 9.36
C TYR A 317 4.47 3.94 9.45
N ASN A 318 5.79 3.96 9.19
CA ASN A 318 6.68 2.80 9.25
C ASN A 318 6.39 1.65 8.24
N LEU A 319 5.43 1.81 7.31
CA LEU A 319 5.04 0.75 6.37
C LEU A 319 6.14 0.40 5.35
N ASP A 320 6.95 1.39 4.96
CA ASP A 320 7.99 1.19 3.95
C ASP A 320 9.18 0.36 4.43
N VAL A 321 9.39 0.28 5.75
CA VAL A 321 10.43 -0.58 6.34
C VAL A 321 10.18 -2.06 6.02
N THR A 322 8.92 -2.44 5.78
CA THR A 322 8.52 -3.78 5.35
C THR A 322 8.07 -3.84 3.89
N LEU A 323 8.53 -2.92 3.04
CA LEU A 323 8.16 -2.87 1.63
C LEU A 323 6.64 -2.99 1.42
N GLY A 324 5.82 -2.28 2.20
CA GLY A 324 4.36 -2.28 2.01
C GLY A 324 3.64 -3.35 2.83
N GLY A 325 4.31 -3.93 3.82
CA GLY A 325 3.74 -4.93 4.72
C GLY A 325 4.13 -6.38 4.40
N VAL A 326 5.20 -6.59 3.64
CA VAL A 326 5.78 -7.90 3.36
C VAL A 326 6.24 -8.55 4.67
N GLY A 327 5.84 -9.80 4.88
CA GLY A 327 6.18 -10.56 6.09
C GLY A 327 5.37 -10.17 7.33
N LEU A 328 4.35 -9.29 7.21
CA LEU A 328 3.46 -8.94 8.32
C LEU A 328 2.29 -9.91 8.45
N THR A 329 1.95 -10.23 9.69
CA THR A 329 0.80 -11.04 10.08
C THR A 329 -0.42 -10.15 10.30
N THR A 330 -1.59 -10.56 9.80
CA THR A 330 -2.84 -9.84 10.08
C THR A 330 -3.41 -10.26 11.44
N LEU A 331 -3.44 -9.35 12.42
CA LEU A 331 -4.01 -9.54 13.75
C LEU A 331 -4.99 -8.40 14.05
N ASN A 332 -6.24 -8.68 14.43
CA ASN A 332 -7.28 -7.65 14.70
C ASN A 332 -7.44 -6.61 13.57
N ASN A 333 -7.38 -7.03 12.30
CA ASN A 333 -7.36 -6.16 11.11
C ASN A 333 -6.14 -5.22 11.01
N LYS A 334 -5.14 -5.38 11.88
CA LYS A 334 -3.85 -4.70 11.81
C LYS A 334 -2.81 -5.60 11.15
N LYS A 335 -1.81 -5.00 10.53
CA LYS A 335 -0.62 -5.70 10.03
C LYS A 335 0.49 -5.53 11.06
N LEU A 336 0.91 -6.62 11.71
CA LEU A 336 1.93 -6.62 12.75
C LEU A 336 3.03 -7.62 12.41
N PHE A 337 4.27 -7.28 12.74
CA PHE A 337 5.39 -8.19 12.57
C PHE A 337 5.43 -9.20 13.71
N VAL A 338 5.48 -10.48 13.35
CA VAL A 338 5.64 -11.59 14.30
C VAL A 338 6.67 -12.56 13.74
N LYS A 339 7.77 -12.75 14.48
CA LYS A 339 8.84 -13.70 14.17
C LYS A 339 8.63 -14.98 14.96
N GLU A 340 8.45 -16.09 14.25
CA GLU A 340 8.42 -17.44 14.84
C GLU A 340 9.82 -18.07 14.78
N VAL A 341 10.32 -18.59 15.90
CA VAL A 341 11.63 -19.24 15.98
C VAL A 341 11.55 -20.49 16.85
N GLY A 342 12.27 -21.55 16.47
CA GLY A 342 12.37 -22.79 17.25
C GLY A 342 11.26 -23.79 16.97
N ASN A 343 11.43 -25.01 17.48
CA ASN A 343 10.55 -26.16 17.23
C ASN A 343 10.13 -26.90 18.52
N GLY A 344 10.36 -26.31 19.68
CA GLY A 344 9.96 -26.88 20.97
C GLY A 344 8.44 -26.89 21.19
N SER A 345 7.99 -27.61 22.22
CA SER A 345 6.55 -27.75 22.53
C SER A 345 5.99 -26.67 23.45
N SER A 346 6.85 -25.96 24.19
CA SER A 346 6.45 -24.92 25.14
C SER A 346 6.55 -23.52 24.50
N PRO A 347 5.43 -22.79 24.30
CA PRO A 347 5.46 -21.50 23.63
C PRO A 347 5.86 -20.35 24.57
N ILE A 348 6.75 -19.48 24.08
CA ILE A 348 7.12 -18.22 24.74
C ILE A 348 6.77 -17.04 23.82
N VAL A 349 6.05 -16.06 24.36
CA VAL A 349 5.73 -14.80 23.67
C VAL A 349 6.59 -13.68 24.25
N PHE A 350 7.25 -12.92 23.38
CA PHE A 350 8.12 -11.80 23.76
C PHE A 350 7.47 -10.45 23.43
N ILE A 351 7.47 -9.52 24.39
CA ILE A 351 6.83 -8.20 24.28
C ILE A 351 7.82 -7.09 24.69
N HIS A 352 8.41 -6.42 23.70
CA HIS A 352 9.42 -5.40 23.94
C HIS A 352 8.85 -4.11 24.58
N GLY A 353 9.73 -3.30 25.15
CA GLY A 353 9.42 -1.99 25.72
C GLY A 353 9.33 -0.85 24.70
N LEU A 354 8.97 0.35 25.18
CA LEU A 354 8.99 1.58 24.38
C LEU A 354 10.42 1.84 23.85
N GLY A 355 10.56 1.99 22.54
CA GLY A 355 11.88 2.13 21.89
C GLY A 355 12.63 0.83 21.66
N GLY A 356 12.02 -0.31 21.98
CA GLY A 356 12.51 -1.65 21.69
C GLY A 356 11.96 -2.20 20.37
N THR A 357 12.43 -3.39 20.01
CA THR A 357 11.90 -4.24 18.95
C THR A 357 12.04 -5.70 19.38
N ASN A 358 11.57 -6.64 18.57
CA ASN A 358 11.78 -8.07 18.72
C ASN A 358 13.27 -8.45 18.93
N GLU A 359 14.21 -7.69 18.32
CA GLU A 359 15.64 -7.95 18.43
C GLU A 359 16.22 -7.64 19.83
N PHE A 360 15.45 -6.98 20.73
CA PHE A 360 15.84 -6.79 22.13
C PHE A 360 16.14 -8.13 22.84
N TYR A 361 15.46 -9.21 22.43
CA TYR A 361 15.58 -10.53 23.07
C TYR A 361 16.65 -11.43 22.43
N ALA A 362 17.25 -11.03 21.31
CA ALA A 362 18.20 -11.87 20.59
C ALA A 362 19.39 -12.34 21.45
N PRO A 363 20.04 -11.49 22.28
CA PRO A 363 21.11 -11.94 23.17
C PRO A 363 20.64 -13.00 24.18
N LEU A 364 19.49 -12.77 24.82
CA LEU A 364 18.94 -13.69 25.80
C LEU A 364 18.59 -15.06 25.19
N ILE A 365 17.94 -15.05 24.02
CA ILE A 365 17.58 -16.27 23.28
C ILE A 365 18.84 -17.07 22.94
N LYS A 366 19.93 -16.39 22.56
CA LYS A 366 21.20 -17.04 22.22
C LYS A 366 21.90 -17.63 23.43
N VAL A 367 22.01 -16.89 24.53
CA VAL A 367 22.68 -17.35 25.77
C VAL A 367 21.98 -18.56 26.36
N LEU A 368 20.65 -18.59 26.31
CA LEU A 368 19.84 -19.67 26.85
C LEU A 368 19.57 -20.82 25.88
N ASP A 369 19.94 -20.66 24.61
CA ASP A 369 19.57 -21.57 23.52
C ASP A 369 18.05 -21.87 23.50
N LEU A 370 17.22 -20.84 23.70
CA LEU A 370 15.77 -21.03 23.86
C LEU A 370 15.12 -21.66 22.62
N ALA A 371 15.65 -21.38 21.43
CA ALA A 371 15.10 -21.89 20.17
C ALA A 371 15.21 -23.42 20.02
N SER A 372 16.13 -24.07 20.75
CA SER A 372 16.27 -25.54 20.70
C SER A 372 15.27 -26.26 21.61
N SER A 373 14.70 -25.56 22.58
CA SER A 373 13.83 -26.14 23.61
C SER A 373 12.40 -25.62 23.59
N HIS A 374 12.17 -24.45 23.00
CA HIS A 374 10.90 -23.74 23.01
C HIS A 374 10.50 -23.28 21.62
N LYS A 375 9.22 -22.91 21.49
CA LYS A 375 8.70 -22.22 20.32
C LYS A 375 8.50 -20.75 20.68
N LEU A 376 9.20 -19.86 19.99
CA LEU A 376 9.31 -18.45 20.34
C LEU A 376 8.49 -17.62 19.37
N TYR A 377 7.72 -16.67 19.90
CA TYR A 377 6.95 -15.69 19.14
C TYR A 377 7.40 -14.30 19.57
N LEU A 378 8.14 -13.61 18.71
CA LEU A 378 8.62 -12.26 18.97
C LEU A 378 7.79 -11.28 18.15
N ALA A 379 7.01 -10.44 18.82
CA ALA A 379 6.15 -9.46 18.16
C ALA A 379 6.74 -8.05 18.29
N ASP A 380 6.66 -7.29 17.20
CA ASP A 380 6.81 -5.84 17.29
C ASP A 380 5.43 -5.21 17.55
N LEU A 381 5.36 -4.36 18.57
CA LEU A 381 4.14 -3.62 18.90
C LEU A 381 3.75 -2.67 17.75
N GLU A 382 2.46 -2.36 17.61
CA GLU A 382 1.99 -1.38 16.62
C GLU A 382 2.81 -0.07 16.70
N GLY A 383 3.33 0.38 15.55
CA GLY A 383 4.19 1.57 15.43
C GLY A 383 5.66 1.36 15.82
N HIS A 384 6.08 0.17 16.21
CA HIS A 384 7.45 -0.13 16.62
C HIS A 384 8.10 -1.17 15.71
N GLY A 385 9.43 -1.17 15.65
CA GLY A 385 10.19 -2.16 14.87
C GLY A 385 9.72 -2.22 13.42
N LEU A 386 9.26 -3.40 12.99
CA LEU A 386 8.73 -3.64 11.65
C LEU A 386 7.20 -3.48 11.54
N SER A 387 6.50 -3.24 12.66
CA SER A 387 5.05 -3.07 12.71
C SER A 387 4.65 -1.62 12.36
N PRO A 388 3.82 -1.38 11.33
CA PRO A 388 3.30 -0.06 11.00
C PRO A 388 2.26 0.44 12.01
N THR A 389 1.92 1.73 11.92
CA THR A 389 0.73 2.30 12.57
C THR A 389 0.00 3.27 11.64
N SER A 390 -1.33 3.20 11.60
CA SER A 390 -2.15 4.17 10.86
C SER A 390 -2.28 5.46 11.67
N ALA A 391 -2.27 6.63 11.02
CA ALA A 391 -2.61 7.90 11.67
C ALA A 391 -3.97 7.87 12.40
N LEU A 392 -4.92 7.05 11.93
CA LEU A 392 -6.24 6.90 12.52
C LEU A 392 -6.27 5.96 13.74
N SER A 393 -5.19 5.21 13.97
CA SER A 393 -5.11 4.29 15.11
C SER A 393 -4.85 5.05 16.40
N ALA A 394 -5.75 4.90 17.38
CA ALA A 394 -5.57 5.35 18.74
C ALA A 394 -4.94 4.22 19.56
N ILE A 395 -3.65 4.36 19.85
CA ILE A 395 -2.89 3.36 20.60
C ILE A 395 -3.01 3.60 22.10
N SER A 396 -3.32 2.54 22.83
CA SER A 396 -3.25 2.46 24.29
C SER A 396 -2.66 1.12 24.75
N ILE A 397 -2.39 0.98 26.05
CA ILE A 397 -1.96 -0.30 26.65
C ILE A 397 -2.97 -1.40 26.37
N GLU A 398 -4.27 -1.10 26.47
CA GLU A 398 -5.36 -2.02 26.22
C GLU A 398 -5.36 -2.51 24.77
N THR A 399 -5.12 -1.61 23.80
CA THR A 399 -5.04 -2.02 22.39
C THR A 399 -3.81 -2.88 22.12
N TYR A 400 -2.66 -2.60 22.75
CA TYR A 400 -1.49 -3.46 22.64
C TYR A 400 -1.73 -4.83 23.28
N ALA A 401 -2.41 -4.89 24.43
CA ALA A 401 -2.78 -6.14 25.08
C ALA A 401 -3.76 -6.97 24.22
N ALA A 402 -4.70 -6.31 23.55
CA ALA A 402 -5.61 -6.96 22.60
C ALA A 402 -4.86 -7.57 21.40
N ASP A 403 -3.81 -6.90 20.91
CA ASP A 403 -2.97 -7.42 19.82
C ASP A 403 -2.16 -8.65 20.28
N VAL A 404 -1.65 -8.65 21.51
CA VAL A 404 -0.96 -9.81 22.12
C VAL A 404 -1.92 -10.99 22.27
N LEU A 405 -3.15 -10.76 22.73
CA LEU A 405 -4.17 -11.81 22.82
C LEU A 405 -4.56 -12.35 21.44
N ALA A 406 -4.65 -11.48 20.43
CA ALA A 406 -4.91 -11.89 19.06
C ALA A 406 -3.77 -12.76 18.51
N LEU A 407 -2.51 -12.43 18.82
CA LEU A 407 -1.36 -13.28 18.50
C LEU A 407 -1.50 -14.66 19.16
N ILE A 408 -1.75 -14.71 20.47
CA ILE A 408 -1.94 -15.97 21.22
C ILE A 408 -3.02 -16.84 20.56
N ASN A 409 -4.16 -16.24 20.21
CA ASN A 409 -5.26 -16.94 19.57
C ASN A 409 -4.94 -17.37 18.13
N HIS A 410 -4.29 -16.50 17.34
CA HIS A 410 -3.93 -16.77 15.94
C HIS A 410 -3.03 -17.99 15.80
N PHE A 411 -2.05 -18.13 16.70
CA PHE A 411 -1.14 -19.27 16.73
C PHE A 411 -1.63 -20.44 17.61
N GLY A 412 -2.84 -20.35 18.17
CA GLY A 412 -3.46 -21.41 18.97
C GLY A 412 -2.70 -21.74 20.26
N LEU A 413 -2.00 -20.77 20.85
CA LEU A 413 -1.11 -20.98 21.99
C LEU A 413 -1.90 -21.25 23.27
N GLN A 414 -1.66 -22.41 23.89
CA GLN A 414 -2.29 -22.78 25.16
C GLN A 414 -1.45 -22.24 26.32
N SER A 415 -1.91 -21.13 26.91
CA SER A 415 -1.30 -20.50 28.10
C SER A 415 0.23 -20.31 28.01
N PRO A 416 0.77 -19.59 27.01
CA PRO A 416 2.21 -19.40 26.84
C PRO A 416 2.87 -18.74 28.06
N THR A 417 4.20 -18.85 28.14
CA THR A 417 5.01 -17.97 28.98
C THR A 417 5.13 -16.62 28.27
N ILE A 418 4.96 -15.50 28.98
CA ILE A 418 5.23 -14.18 28.43
C ILE A 418 6.50 -13.61 29.07
N VAL A 419 7.43 -13.17 28.23
CA VAL A 419 8.64 -12.42 28.62
C VAL A 419 8.51 -11.00 28.09
N ALA A 420 8.56 -10.02 28.98
CA ALA A 420 8.26 -8.64 28.64
C ALA A 420 9.26 -7.66 29.24
N HIS A 421 9.46 -6.52 28.58
CA HIS A 421 10.37 -5.45 29.02
C HIS A 421 9.66 -4.10 29.11
N SER A 422 9.92 -3.33 30.16
CA SER A 422 9.46 -1.95 30.31
C SER A 422 7.95 -1.80 30.03
N MET A 423 7.53 -0.94 29.09
CA MET A 423 6.13 -0.83 28.64
C MET A 423 5.48 -2.17 28.30
N GLY A 424 6.23 -3.12 27.74
CA GLY A 424 5.79 -4.48 27.47
C GLY A 424 5.38 -5.22 28.74
N CYS A 425 6.04 -4.98 29.88
CA CYS A 425 5.63 -5.57 31.16
C CYS A 425 4.23 -5.13 31.53
N TYR A 426 3.92 -3.84 31.36
CA TYR A 426 2.59 -3.30 31.62
C TYR A 426 1.51 -3.97 30.74
N ILE A 427 1.84 -4.19 29.46
CA ILE A 427 0.98 -4.91 28.52
C ILE A 427 0.77 -6.36 28.99
N ALA A 428 1.84 -7.05 29.39
CA ALA A 428 1.77 -8.43 29.88
C ALA A 428 0.96 -8.56 31.18
N GLU A 429 1.14 -7.63 32.12
CA GLU A 429 0.35 -7.54 33.35
C GLU A 429 -1.14 -7.28 33.04
N TYR A 430 -1.44 -6.40 32.08
CA TYR A 430 -2.81 -6.16 31.65
C TYR A 430 -3.45 -7.44 31.06
N VAL A 431 -2.73 -8.15 30.17
CA VAL A 431 -3.18 -9.43 29.62
C VAL A 431 -3.45 -10.43 30.73
N ALA A 432 -2.51 -10.62 31.67
CA ALA A 432 -2.61 -11.62 32.73
C ALA A 432 -3.66 -11.28 33.80
N THR A 433 -3.99 -10.01 34.00
CA THR A 433 -5.05 -9.61 34.95
C THR A 433 -6.44 -9.75 34.36
N HIS A 434 -6.62 -9.45 33.06
CA HIS A 434 -7.92 -9.51 32.38
C HIS A 434 -8.21 -10.90 31.78
N ASN A 435 -7.17 -11.70 31.54
CA ASN A 435 -7.27 -13.06 31.02
C ASN A 435 -6.37 -14.01 31.83
N PRO A 436 -6.67 -14.29 33.12
CA PRO A 436 -5.74 -14.98 34.02
C PRO A 436 -5.37 -16.41 33.63
N SER A 437 -6.14 -17.05 32.75
CA SER A 437 -5.83 -18.39 32.20
C SER A 437 -5.05 -18.34 30.89
N ALA A 438 -4.92 -17.18 30.25
CA ALA A 438 -4.24 -17.04 28.96
C ALA A 438 -2.71 -17.08 29.08
N VAL A 439 -2.17 -17.06 30.29
CA VAL A 439 -0.72 -17.01 30.56
C VAL A 439 -0.36 -17.95 31.69
N SER A 440 0.65 -18.81 31.50
CA SER A 440 1.09 -19.76 32.54
C SER A 440 2.17 -19.16 33.46
N LYS A 441 3.16 -18.49 32.87
CA LYS A 441 4.29 -17.85 33.56
C LYS A 441 4.53 -16.44 32.99
N LEU A 442 4.96 -15.52 33.85
CA LEU A 442 5.37 -14.17 33.49
C LEU A 442 6.82 -13.92 33.87
N ILE A 443 7.58 -13.31 32.97
CA ILE A 443 8.91 -12.76 33.24
C ILE A 443 8.86 -11.27 32.87
N LEU A 444 9.00 -10.40 33.86
CA LEU A 444 8.92 -8.95 33.71
C LEU A 444 10.30 -8.33 33.94
N LEU A 445 10.86 -7.69 32.91
CA LEU A 445 12.16 -7.02 32.94
C LEU A 445 11.95 -5.50 33.11
N GLY A 446 12.15 -5.00 34.32
CA GLY A 446 11.96 -3.59 34.68
C GLY A 446 10.53 -3.09 34.49
N PRO A 447 9.51 -3.67 35.14
CA PRO A 447 8.13 -3.19 35.03
C PRO A 447 7.99 -1.75 35.54
N PRO A 448 7.50 -0.80 34.72
CA PRO A 448 7.27 0.57 35.18
C PRO A 448 6.15 0.61 36.23
N PRO A 449 6.06 1.68 37.03
CA PRO A 449 5.06 1.78 38.09
C PRO A 449 3.62 1.69 37.56
N PRO A 450 2.71 1.05 38.32
CA PRO A 450 1.29 1.00 37.98
C PRO A 450 0.72 2.42 37.97
N ALA A 451 0.24 2.85 36.80
CA ALA A 451 -0.14 4.22 36.47
C ALA A 451 0.95 5.27 36.78
N LEU A 452 1.47 5.93 35.73
CA LEU A 452 2.43 7.01 35.91
C LEU A 452 1.82 8.16 36.75
N ALA A 453 2.59 8.66 37.71
CA ALA A 453 2.25 9.91 38.40
C ALA A 453 2.18 11.09 37.42
N ASP A 454 1.50 12.17 37.78
CA ASP A 454 1.24 13.33 36.91
C ASP A 454 2.48 13.86 36.19
N ALA A 455 3.60 13.99 36.91
CA ALA A 455 4.87 14.41 36.33
C ALA A 455 5.38 13.42 35.28
N GLY A 456 5.23 12.11 35.51
CA GLY A 456 5.57 11.06 34.55
C GLY A 456 4.67 11.10 33.31
N ARG A 457 3.36 11.32 33.48
CA ARG A 457 2.40 11.47 32.37
C ARG A 457 2.74 12.69 31.50
N GLN A 458 2.98 13.83 32.13
CA GLN A 458 3.41 15.06 31.44
C GLN A 458 4.75 14.86 30.72
N GLY A 459 5.71 14.21 31.37
CA GLY A 459 7.00 13.87 30.76
C GLY A 459 6.87 12.99 29.52
N SER A 460 6.01 11.97 29.56
CA SER A 460 5.73 11.11 28.40
C SER A 460 5.06 11.88 27.25
N HIS A 461 4.07 12.74 27.53
CA HIS A 461 3.49 13.61 26.50
C HIS A 461 4.50 14.62 25.91
N ALA A 462 5.35 15.21 26.75
CA ALA A 462 6.39 16.13 26.30
C ALA A 462 7.44 15.42 25.42
N ARG A 463 7.78 14.17 25.75
CA ARG A 463 8.63 13.32 24.92
C ARG A 463 7.99 13.03 23.56
N ALA A 464 6.70 12.67 23.54
CA ALA A 464 5.94 12.46 22.30
C ALA A 464 5.98 13.72 21.41
N ALA A 465 5.76 14.90 21.98
CA ALA A 465 5.84 16.17 21.26
C ALA A 465 7.25 16.47 20.73
N THR A 466 8.28 16.16 21.52
CA THR A 466 9.69 16.34 21.13
C THR A 466 10.05 15.47 19.92
N VAL A 467 9.64 14.21 19.94
CA VAL A 467 9.91 13.26 18.84
C VAL A 467 9.17 13.65 17.57
N ARG A 468 7.90 14.08 17.66
CA ARG A 468 7.17 14.58 16.49
C ARG A 468 7.81 15.83 15.87
N LYS A 469 8.45 16.67 16.70
CA LYS A 469 9.12 17.88 16.23
C LYS A 469 10.52 17.63 15.66
N GLY A 470 11.29 16.75 16.29
CA GLY A 470 12.73 16.59 16.02
C GLY A 470 13.17 15.20 15.61
N GLY A 471 12.24 14.26 15.39
CA GLY A 471 12.53 12.86 15.14
C GLY A 471 13.12 12.14 16.36
N MET A 472 13.51 10.87 16.17
CA MET A 472 14.08 10.06 17.26
C MET A 472 15.44 10.58 17.77
N ILE A 473 16.21 11.27 16.91
CA ILE A 473 17.50 11.85 17.31
C ILE A 473 17.36 12.87 18.46
N ALA A 474 16.22 13.54 18.57
CA ALA A 474 15.96 14.54 19.61
C ALA A 474 15.80 13.94 21.02
N VAL A 475 15.58 12.63 21.15
CA VAL A 475 15.37 11.97 22.44
C VAL A 475 16.33 10.81 22.71
N ALA A 476 16.92 10.21 21.67
CA ALA A 476 17.69 8.97 21.79
C ALA A 476 18.79 9.06 22.86
N ASP A 477 19.66 10.08 22.80
CA ASP A 477 20.79 10.21 23.72
C ASP A 477 20.34 10.44 25.17
N THR A 478 19.29 11.24 25.36
CA THR A 478 18.69 11.48 26.68
C THR A 478 18.10 10.19 27.27
N VAL A 479 17.43 9.37 26.45
CA VAL A 479 16.83 8.11 26.89
C VAL A 479 17.91 7.07 27.20
N VAL A 480 18.98 7.00 26.40
CA VAL A 480 20.12 6.09 26.64
C VAL A 480 20.86 6.49 27.92
N GLY A 481 21.21 7.77 28.07
CA GLY A 481 21.92 8.26 29.25
C GLY A 481 21.10 8.15 30.53
N GLY A 482 19.78 8.27 30.43
CA GLY A 482 18.86 8.06 31.56
C GLY A 482 18.58 6.59 31.89
N GLY A 483 18.70 5.69 30.90
CA GLY A 483 18.26 4.31 30.99
C GLY A 483 19.37 3.27 31.14
N THR A 484 20.64 3.62 30.98
CA THR A 484 21.79 2.70 31.16
C THR A 484 22.54 3.03 32.45
N SER A 485 23.17 2.03 33.08
CA SER A 485 23.95 2.21 34.32
C SER A 485 25.28 2.94 34.09
N ALA A 486 25.87 3.45 35.16
CA ALA A 486 27.20 4.04 35.14
C ALA A 486 28.27 3.05 34.63
N LYS A 487 28.16 1.77 35.02
CA LYS A 487 29.03 0.69 34.52
C LYS A 487 28.86 0.47 33.03
N THR A 488 27.63 0.46 32.52
CA THR A 488 27.36 0.31 31.09
C THR A 488 27.95 1.48 30.30
N GLN A 489 27.71 2.71 30.77
CA GLN A 489 28.21 3.93 30.12
C GLN A 489 29.75 4.00 30.08
N SER A 490 30.44 3.45 31.07
CA SER A 490 31.90 3.51 31.17
C SER A 490 32.62 2.29 30.57
N SER A 491 32.04 1.10 30.64
CA SER A 491 32.74 -0.16 30.30
C SER A 491 32.02 -1.06 29.30
N ASN A 492 30.76 -0.76 28.92
CA ASN A 492 30.01 -1.51 27.91
C ASN A 492 29.52 -0.58 26.78
N PRO A 493 30.42 -0.09 25.92
CA PRO A 493 30.05 0.79 24.81
C PRO A 493 29.10 0.11 23.80
N LEU A 494 29.11 -1.23 23.71
CA LEU A 494 28.17 -1.98 22.87
C LEU A 494 26.73 -1.88 23.41
N GLY A 495 26.52 -2.05 24.72
CA GLY A 495 25.21 -1.90 25.35
C GLY A 495 24.61 -0.51 25.12
N VAL A 496 25.44 0.55 25.28
CA VAL A 496 25.05 1.93 24.95
C VAL A 496 24.68 2.09 23.48
N SER A 497 25.52 1.56 22.58
CA SER A 497 25.32 1.68 21.13
C SER A 497 24.05 0.95 20.66
N VAL A 498 23.80 -0.25 21.17
CA VAL A 498 22.61 -1.04 20.81
C VAL A 498 21.35 -0.39 21.35
N ALA A 499 21.34 0.12 22.59
CA ALA A 499 20.21 0.88 23.13
C ALA A 499 19.91 2.12 22.26
N ARG A 500 20.95 2.84 21.85
CA ARG A 500 20.83 4.01 20.96
C ARG A 500 20.28 3.64 19.59
N LEU A 501 20.81 2.60 18.95
CA LEU A 501 20.35 2.14 17.65
C LEU A 501 18.91 1.62 17.70
N SER A 502 18.53 0.93 18.78
CA SER A 502 17.15 0.49 19.01
C SER A 502 16.17 1.67 19.04
N LEU A 503 16.56 2.81 19.62
CA LEU A 503 15.76 4.03 19.65
C LEU A 503 15.74 4.73 18.28
N LEU A 504 16.90 4.82 17.62
CA LEU A 504 17.01 5.50 16.32
C LEU A 504 16.34 4.73 15.18
N SER A 505 16.12 3.42 15.32
CA SER A 505 15.40 2.61 14.35
C SER A 505 13.88 2.73 14.45
N GLN A 506 13.35 3.45 15.45
CA GLN A 506 11.90 3.63 15.58
C GLN A 506 11.38 4.70 14.64
N ASP A 507 10.15 4.50 14.15
CA ASP A 507 9.39 5.58 13.54
C ASP A 507 8.99 6.62 14.61
N PRO A 508 9.19 7.93 14.35
CA PRO A 508 8.88 8.98 15.31
C PRO A 508 7.41 9.00 15.76
N GLU A 509 6.45 8.78 14.87
CA GLU A 509 5.03 8.81 15.21
C GLU A 509 4.65 7.57 16.02
N GLY A 510 5.13 6.39 15.63
CA GLY A 510 4.93 5.16 16.39
C GLY A 510 5.46 5.25 17.82
N TYR A 511 6.68 5.76 18.01
CA TYR A 511 7.24 6.01 19.34
C TYR A 511 6.43 7.04 20.14
N ALA A 512 6.00 8.13 19.51
CA ALA A 512 5.19 9.17 20.15
C ALA A 512 3.82 8.64 20.62
N LYS A 513 3.21 7.73 19.86
CA LYS A 513 2.00 7.02 20.27
C LYS A 513 2.26 6.09 21.45
N GLY A 514 3.36 5.34 21.46
CA GLY A 514 3.77 4.53 22.61
C GLY A 514 3.97 5.35 23.88
N CYS A 515 4.58 6.54 23.77
CA CYS A 515 4.68 7.49 24.88
C CYS A 515 3.30 7.92 25.40
N THR A 516 2.37 8.20 24.49
CA THR A 516 1.00 8.60 24.82
C THR A 516 0.25 7.46 25.51
N ALA A 517 0.39 6.22 25.01
CA ALA A 517 -0.19 5.02 25.61
C ALA A 517 0.29 4.79 27.05
N LEU A 518 1.59 5.00 27.32
CA LEU A 518 2.13 4.97 28.69
C LEU A 518 1.56 6.10 29.57
N ALA A 519 1.41 7.30 29.03
CA ALA A 519 0.88 8.44 29.77
C ALA A 519 -0.58 8.24 30.20
N THR A 520 -1.34 7.45 29.45
CA THR A 520 -2.75 7.14 29.71
C THR A 520 -2.97 5.71 30.22
N ALA A 521 -1.90 5.02 30.63
CA ALA A 521 -1.99 3.62 31.05
C ALA A 521 -2.97 3.45 32.24
N PRO A 522 -3.91 2.49 32.16
CA PRO A 522 -4.90 2.27 33.22
C PRO A 522 -4.24 1.61 34.43
N VAL A 523 -4.78 1.80 35.63
CA VAL A 523 -4.31 1.06 36.81
C VAL A 523 -4.55 -0.44 36.62
N VAL A 524 -3.51 -1.25 36.81
CA VAL A 524 -3.59 -2.71 36.80
C VAL A 524 -3.52 -3.21 38.25
N ASP A 525 -4.35 -4.20 38.60
CA ASP A 525 -4.38 -4.83 39.92
C ASP A 525 -3.58 -6.14 39.92
N PRO A 526 -2.34 -6.15 40.42
CA PRO A 526 -1.45 -7.32 40.33
C PRO A 526 -1.99 -8.52 41.12
N SER A 527 -2.90 -8.31 42.09
CA SER A 527 -3.50 -9.40 42.87
C SER A 527 -4.37 -10.33 42.03
N LYS A 528 -4.74 -9.92 40.81
CA LYS A 528 -5.48 -10.75 39.84
C LYS A 528 -4.58 -11.65 39.00
N ILE A 529 -3.26 -11.42 39.01
CA ILE A 529 -2.30 -12.22 38.23
C ILE A 529 -2.15 -13.60 38.90
N LYS A 530 -2.63 -14.64 38.21
CA LYS A 530 -2.52 -16.05 38.65
C LYS A 530 -1.24 -16.75 38.18
N ALA A 531 -0.61 -16.22 37.14
CA ALA A 531 0.65 -16.74 36.62
C ALA A 531 1.77 -16.59 37.66
N GLN A 532 2.62 -17.61 37.79
CA GLN A 532 3.88 -17.45 38.51
C GLN A 532 4.68 -16.35 37.82
N THR A 533 5.26 -15.43 38.60
CA THR A 533 5.90 -14.24 38.03
C THR A 533 7.31 -14.06 38.54
N LEU A 534 8.27 -13.95 37.62
CA LEU A 534 9.63 -13.49 37.87
C LEU A 534 9.73 -12.02 37.47
N ILE A 535 10.22 -11.18 38.38
CA ILE A 535 10.53 -9.76 38.11
C ILE A 535 12.03 -9.59 38.21
N ILE A 536 12.67 -9.14 37.13
CA ILE A 536 14.08 -8.80 37.11
C ILE A 536 14.22 -7.30 37.00
N THR A 537 15.05 -6.70 37.84
CA THR A 537 15.41 -5.29 37.71
C THR A 537 16.90 -5.05 38.00
N GLY A 538 17.41 -3.87 37.67
CA GLY A 538 18.76 -3.45 37.99
C GLY A 538 18.83 -2.55 39.23
N THR A 539 19.97 -2.56 39.92
CA THR A 539 20.24 -1.64 41.04
C THR A 539 20.24 -0.17 40.62
N GLU A 540 20.48 0.14 39.33
CA GLU A 540 20.45 1.48 38.76
C GLU A 540 19.24 1.71 37.83
N ASP A 541 18.25 0.80 37.81
CA ASP A 541 17.02 1.00 37.05
C ASP A 541 16.13 2.08 37.70
N LYS A 542 16.16 3.29 37.13
CA LYS A 542 15.37 4.44 37.60
C LYS A 542 13.89 4.34 37.25
N VAL A 543 13.52 3.50 36.28
CA VAL A 543 12.13 3.29 35.85
C VAL A 543 11.45 2.27 36.76
N SER A 544 12.16 1.22 37.15
CA SER A 544 11.67 0.14 38.01
C SER A 544 12.61 -0.14 39.21
N PRO A 545 12.81 0.79 40.15
CA PRO A 545 13.75 0.57 41.26
C PRO A 545 13.49 -0.73 42.05
N PRO A 546 14.52 -1.37 42.64
CA PRO A 546 14.38 -2.66 43.33
C PRO A 546 13.27 -2.76 44.38
N GLU A 547 13.03 -1.68 45.14
CA GLU A 547 11.95 -1.63 46.13
C GLU A 547 10.56 -1.74 45.47
N MET A 548 10.37 -1.06 44.34
CA MET A 548 9.14 -1.11 43.56
C MET A 548 8.91 -2.51 42.98
N ALA A 549 9.95 -3.11 42.40
CA ALA A 549 9.89 -4.47 41.88
C ALA A 549 9.51 -5.50 42.95
N ARG A 550 10.06 -5.38 44.17
CA ARG A 550 9.70 -6.24 45.31
C ARG A 550 8.26 -6.04 45.76
N LYS A 551 7.78 -4.79 45.78
CA LYS A 551 6.39 -4.47 46.13
C LYS A 551 5.40 -5.09 45.12
N LEU A 552 5.72 -5.00 43.82
CA LEU A 552 4.93 -5.64 42.77
C LEU A 552 4.90 -7.16 42.95
N ALA A 553 6.06 -7.80 43.12
CA ALA A 553 6.15 -9.25 43.34
C ALA A 553 5.32 -9.71 44.55
N GLY A 554 5.37 -8.99 45.66
CA GLY A 554 4.60 -9.30 46.87
C GLY A 554 3.08 -9.12 46.71
N SER A 555 2.63 -8.43 45.65
CA SER A 555 1.21 -8.20 45.37
C SER A 555 0.61 -9.22 44.39
N ILE A 556 1.42 -10.08 43.77
CA ILE A 556 0.98 -11.05 42.74
C ILE A 556 0.45 -12.33 43.39
N ALA A 557 -0.80 -12.68 43.13
CA ALA A 557 -1.45 -13.87 43.74
C ALA A 557 -0.84 -15.20 43.29
N GLY A 558 -0.36 -15.30 42.04
CA GLY A 558 0.33 -16.48 41.51
C GLY A 558 1.72 -16.75 42.11
N GLY A 559 2.21 -15.86 42.98
CA GLY A 559 3.55 -15.90 43.55
C GLY A 559 4.55 -15.13 42.71
N GLY A 560 5.04 -14.00 43.25
CA GLY A 560 6.08 -13.18 42.65
C GLY A 560 7.46 -13.42 43.25
N ARG A 561 8.48 -13.52 42.41
CA ARG A 561 9.91 -13.55 42.77
C ARG A 561 10.61 -12.34 42.18
N THR A 562 11.41 -11.63 42.96
CA THR A 562 12.22 -10.51 42.46
C THR A 562 13.70 -10.87 42.46
N GLU A 563 14.39 -10.58 41.36
CA GLU A 563 15.84 -10.70 41.21
C GLU A 563 16.42 -9.35 40.81
N VAL A 564 17.57 -8.99 41.40
CA VAL A 564 18.17 -7.66 41.23
C VAL A 564 19.60 -7.80 40.70
N LEU A 565 19.84 -7.25 39.52
CA LEU A 565 21.14 -7.21 38.85
C LEU A 565 21.99 -6.05 39.38
N ALA A 566 23.23 -6.34 39.74
CA ALA A 566 24.18 -5.32 40.22
C ALA A 566 24.71 -4.47 39.05
N ASP A 567 24.76 -3.16 39.23
CA ASP A 567 25.28 -2.18 38.27
C ASP A 567 24.60 -2.23 36.88
N VAL A 568 23.30 -2.51 36.86
CA VAL A 568 22.47 -2.59 35.64
C VAL A 568 21.38 -1.53 35.70
N GLY A 569 21.16 -0.86 34.56
CA GLY A 569 20.07 0.10 34.36
C GLY A 569 18.80 -0.57 33.85
N HIS A 570 18.04 0.16 33.03
CA HIS A 570 16.74 -0.26 32.51
C HIS A 570 16.84 -1.14 31.24
N TRP A 571 17.99 -1.17 30.56
CA TRP A 571 18.20 -1.96 29.34
C TRP A 571 18.81 -3.33 29.67
N HIS A 572 18.23 -4.03 30.65
CA HIS A 572 18.71 -5.26 31.27
C HIS A 572 19.45 -6.24 30.34
N ILE A 573 18.86 -6.64 29.21
CA ILE A 573 19.47 -7.61 28.28
C ILE A 573 20.67 -7.02 27.52
N TYR A 574 20.65 -5.73 27.20
CA TYR A 574 21.79 -5.06 26.56
C TYR A 574 22.94 -4.80 27.54
N GLU A 575 22.64 -4.70 28.83
CA GLU A 575 23.61 -4.40 29.89
C GLU A 575 24.23 -5.66 30.50
N ASP A 576 23.42 -6.68 30.80
CA ASP A 576 23.85 -7.94 31.42
C ASP A 576 23.00 -9.15 30.96
N PRO A 577 23.19 -9.62 29.71
CA PRO A 577 22.41 -10.74 29.18
C PRO A 577 22.63 -12.04 29.95
N GLU A 578 23.83 -12.27 30.50
CA GLU A 578 24.17 -13.46 31.30
C GLU A 578 23.46 -13.45 32.66
N GLY A 579 23.44 -12.30 33.34
CA GLY A 579 22.70 -12.12 34.58
C GLY A 579 21.20 -12.34 34.39
N VAL A 580 20.61 -11.77 33.33
CA VAL A 580 19.20 -12.03 32.97
C VAL A 580 18.99 -13.51 32.68
N ALA A 581 19.85 -14.13 31.86
CA ALA A 581 19.77 -15.54 31.49
C ALA A 581 19.80 -16.47 32.71
N LYS A 582 20.70 -16.23 33.67
CA LYS A 582 20.79 -16.99 34.92
C LYS A 582 19.44 -17.08 35.63
N TYR A 583 18.74 -15.96 35.76
CA TYR A 583 17.46 -15.92 36.46
C TYR A 583 16.32 -16.51 35.64
N VAL A 584 16.26 -16.19 34.35
CA VAL A 584 15.27 -16.76 33.42
C VAL A 584 15.40 -18.29 33.35
N LYS A 585 16.60 -18.83 33.23
CA LYS A 585 16.86 -20.29 33.22
C LYS A 585 16.37 -20.99 34.49
N SER A 586 16.49 -20.33 35.65
CA SER A 586 16.05 -20.89 36.92
C SER A 586 14.53 -20.91 37.09
N PHE A 587 13.80 -20.25 36.19
CA PHE A 587 12.37 -20.02 36.30
C PHE A 587 11.56 -20.70 35.19
N LEU A 588 12.10 -20.74 33.97
CA LEU A 588 11.58 -21.59 32.89
C LEU A 588 11.71 -23.06 33.29
#